data_AF-L2GMF4-F1
#
_entry.id   AF-L2GMF4-F1
#
_cell.length_a   1.000
_cell.length_b   1.000
_cell.length_c   1.000
_cell.angle_alpha   90.00
_cell.angle_beta   90.00
_cell.angle_gamma   90.00
#
_symmetry.space_group_name_H-M   'P 1'
#
loop_
_entity.id
_entity.type
_entity.pdbx_description
1 polymer ?
#
loop_
_entity_poly.entity_id
_entity_poly.type
_entity_poly.pdbx_seq_one_letter_code
_entity_poly.pdbx_strand_id
1 'polypeptide(L)'
;MQSALKDKTNEKSKGVMKKKDIVSDKDNVLNFIKEVESSTKDFNLKYDLTKCIEILEGKENQEFTDLRMALEEVLLEKEQLFREKCELAVELDYLKSKEKKHKRKS
;
A
#
# COMPACT_ATOMS: atom_id res chain seq x y z
N MET A 1 -43.17 34.54 7.19
CA MET A 1 -43.45 33.16 7.63
C MET A 1 -43.29 32.25 6.43
N GLN A 2 -42.20 31.50 6.36
CA GLN A 2 -42.00 30.44 5.37
C GLN A 2 -41.61 29.17 6.12
N SER A 3 -42.32 28.11 5.74
CA SER A 3 -42.51 26.90 6.49
C SER A 3 -41.40 25.88 6.23
N ALA A 4 -40.83 25.40 7.32
CA ALA A 4 -40.32 24.05 7.58
C ALA A 4 -39.86 23.17 6.40
N LEU A 5 -38.54 23.03 6.25
CA LEU A 5 -37.91 21.74 5.93
C LEU A 5 -37.12 21.30 7.17
N LYS A 6 -37.76 20.49 8.01
CA LYS A 6 -37.12 19.78 9.11
C LYS A 6 -36.42 18.55 8.53
N ASP A 7 -35.20 18.74 8.03
CA ASP A 7 -34.33 17.60 7.72
C ASP A 7 -33.90 16.94 9.02
N LYS A 8 -34.64 15.91 9.43
CA LYS A 8 -34.20 14.93 10.42
C LYS A 8 -33.14 14.06 9.77
N THR A 9 -31.93 14.60 9.63
CA THR A 9 -30.74 13.80 9.35
C THR A 9 -30.51 12.95 10.58
N ASN A 10 -30.83 11.66 10.48
CA ASN A 10 -30.70 10.66 11.54
C ASN A 10 -29.42 10.89 12.35
N GLU A 11 -29.59 11.21 13.63
CA GLU A 11 -28.55 11.12 14.64
C GLU A 11 -27.94 9.72 14.54
N LYS A 12 -26.72 9.62 14.00
CA LYS A 12 -25.87 8.46 14.28
C LYS A 12 -25.43 8.62 15.73
N SER A 13 -26.21 8.06 16.64
CA SER A 13 -25.76 7.77 18.00
C SER A 13 -24.41 7.07 17.88
N LYS A 14 -23.34 7.79 18.21
CA LYS A 14 -21.99 7.22 18.35
C LYS A 14 -22.01 6.32 19.58
N GLY A 15 -22.61 5.14 19.43
CA GLY A 15 -22.30 4.01 20.26
C GLY A 15 -20.83 3.72 20.05
N VAL A 16 -20.00 4.13 21.01
CA VAL A 16 -18.60 3.70 21.09
C VAL A 16 -18.64 2.19 21.30
N MET A 17 -18.69 1.43 20.20
CA MET A 17 -18.42 0.00 20.25
C MET A 17 -16.95 -0.11 20.66
N LYS A 18 -16.72 -0.39 21.94
CA LYS A 18 -15.44 -0.94 22.39
C LYS A 18 -15.22 -2.18 21.52
N LYS A 19 -14.28 -2.11 20.56
CA LYS A 19 -13.78 -3.29 19.87
C LYS A 19 -13.32 -4.23 20.98
N LYS A 20 -14.07 -5.30 21.22
CA LYS A 20 -13.50 -6.47 21.89
C LYS A 20 -12.35 -6.89 20.99
N ASP A 21 -11.16 -7.04 21.54
CA ASP A 21 -10.03 -7.64 20.85
C ASP A 21 -10.44 -9.07 20.47
N ILE A 22 -11.00 -9.22 19.27
CA ILE A 22 -11.21 -10.51 18.66
C ILE A 22 -9.81 -10.95 18.26
N VAL A 23 -9.18 -11.74 19.13
CA VAL A 23 -7.97 -12.49 18.79
C VAL A 23 -8.28 -13.21 17.50
N SER A 24 -7.51 -12.91 16.45
CA SER A 24 -7.75 -13.48 15.13
C SER A 24 -7.58 -14.99 15.21
N ASP A 25 -8.32 -15.76 14.41
CA ASP A 25 -8.06 -17.21 14.28
C ASP A 25 -6.59 -17.48 13.93
N LYS A 26 -5.96 -16.55 13.20
CA LYS A 26 -4.52 -16.55 12.91
C LYS A 26 -3.68 -16.51 14.19
N ASP A 27 -4.02 -15.65 15.15
CA ASP A 27 -3.28 -15.50 16.40
C ASP A 27 -3.44 -16.73 17.30
N ASN A 28 -4.63 -17.33 17.31
CA ASN A 28 -4.89 -18.59 18.01
C ASN A 28 -4.01 -19.72 17.45
N VAL A 29 -3.93 -19.85 16.13
CA VAL A 29 -3.06 -20.84 15.45
C VAL A 29 -1.59 -20.57 15.73
N LEU A 30 -1.15 -19.31 15.65
CA LEU A 30 0.25 -18.93 15.94
C LEU A 30 0.65 -19.27 17.37
N ASN A 31 -0.21 -18.96 18.34
CA ASN A 31 0.06 -19.27 19.75
C ASN A 31 0.18 -20.78 19.97
N PHE A 32 -0.74 -21.56 19.39
CA PHE A 32 -0.67 -23.02 19.46
C PHE A 32 0.64 -23.57 18.88
N ILE A 33 1.04 -23.13 17.69
CA ILE A 33 2.28 -23.60 17.05
C ILE A 33 3.51 -23.23 17.89
N LYS A 34 3.54 -22.04 18.47
CA LYS A 34 4.63 -21.60 19.37
C LYS A 34 4.70 -22.45 20.64
N GLU A 35 3.56 -22.80 21.24
CA GLU A 35 3.51 -23.69 22.40
C GLU A 35 4.07 -25.09 22.06
N VAL A 36 3.70 -25.64 20.90
CA VAL A 36 4.21 -26.95 20.44
C VAL A 36 5.71 -26.88 20.12
N GLU A 37 6.17 -25.82 19.47
CA GLU A 37 7.59 -25.60 19.15
C GLU A 37 8.47 -25.51 20.41
N SER A 38 7.97 -24.83 21.45
CA SER A 38 8.70 -24.65 22.70
C SER A 38 8.76 -25.93 23.56
N SER A 39 7.76 -26.80 23.43
CA SER A 39 7.63 -28.03 24.22
C SER A 39 8.22 -29.26 23.54
N THR A 40 8.42 -29.25 22.23
CA THR A 40 9.00 -30.37 21.51
C THR A 40 10.52 -30.48 21.73
N LYS A 41 11.00 -31.73 21.82
CA LYS A 41 12.44 -32.07 21.86
C LYS A 41 12.96 -32.60 20.53
N ASP A 42 12.06 -32.85 19.58
CA ASP A 42 12.43 -33.29 18.23
C ASP A 42 12.94 -32.09 17.43
N PHE A 43 14.21 -32.14 17.04
CA PHE A 43 14.87 -31.06 16.30
C PHE A 43 14.30 -30.83 14.90
N ASN A 44 13.84 -31.89 14.22
CA ASN A 44 13.26 -31.76 12.88
C ASN A 44 11.90 -31.07 12.97
N LEU A 45 11.05 -31.53 13.90
CA LEU A 45 9.76 -30.90 14.14
C LEU A 45 9.91 -29.45 14.60
N LYS A 46 10.90 -29.17 15.47
CA LYS A 46 11.17 -27.80 15.94
C LYS A 46 11.54 -26.86 14.78
N TYR A 47 12.35 -27.34 13.85
CA TYR A 47 12.70 -26.59 12.64
C TYR A 47 11.47 -26.30 11.79
N ASP A 48 10.66 -27.32 11.50
CA ASP A 48 9.45 -27.18 10.68
C ASP A 48 8.44 -26.20 11.31
N LEU A 49 8.24 -26.28 12.63
CA LEU A 49 7.35 -25.37 13.35
C LEU A 49 7.89 -23.93 13.36
N THR A 50 9.20 -23.75 13.49
CA THR A 50 9.84 -22.43 13.37
C THR A 50 9.57 -21.81 11.99
N LYS A 51 9.68 -22.61 10.92
CA LYS A 51 9.35 -22.15 9.56
C LYS A 51 7.88 -21.83 9.38
N CYS A 52 6.98 -22.64 9.94
CA CYS A 52 5.55 -22.33 9.95
C CYS A 52 5.25 -21.01 10.67
N ILE A 53 5.91 -20.73 11.80
CA ILE A 53 5.76 -19.47 12.54
C ILE A 53 6.25 -18.29 11.69
N GLU A 54 7.43 -18.38 11.09
CA GLU A 54 7.97 -17.32 10.21
C GLU A 54 6.99 -16.97 9.07
N ILE A 55 6.46 -18.00 8.39
CA ILE A 55 5.49 -17.83 7.30
C ILE A 55 4.19 -17.20 7.80
N LEU A 56 3.64 -17.70 8.91
CA LEU A 56 2.36 -17.22 9.44
C LEU A 56 2.45 -15.82 10.05
N GLU A 57 3.54 -15.48 10.74
CA GLU A 57 3.77 -14.12 11.24
C GLU A 57 3.90 -13.12 10.09
N GLY A 58 4.13 -13.59 8.86
CA GLY A 58 4.40 -12.73 7.73
C GLY A 58 5.66 -11.92 7.98
N LYS A 59 6.65 -12.51 8.67
CA LYS A 59 8.02 -11.99 8.65
C LYS A 59 8.40 -12.02 7.18
N GLU A 60 8.23 -10.87 6.52
CA GLU A 60 8.38 -10.73 5.08
C GLU A 60 9.72 -11.34 4.69
N ASN A 61 9.75 -12.14 3.63
CA ASN A 61 11.01 -12.49 3.01
C ASN A 61 11.72 -11.17 2.71
N GLN A 62 12.90 -10.95 3.27
CA GLN A 62 13.65 -9.71 3.08
C GLN A 62 13.76 -9.38 1.58
N GLU A 63 13.89 -10.39 0.72
CA GLU A 63 13.89 -10.26 -0.74
C GLU A 63 12.60 -9.64 -1.28
N PHE A 64 11.44 -9.97 -0.70
CA PHE A 64 10.15 -9.38 -1.07
C PHE A 64 10.05 -7.92 -0.64
N THR A 65 10.50 -7.59 0.57
CA THR A 65 10.53 -6.21 1.06
C THR A 65 11.45 -5.34 0.19
N ASP A 66 12.66 -5.83 -0.10
CA ASP A 66 13.64 -5.15 -0.94
C ASP A 66 13.09 -4.97 -2.36
N LEU A 67 12.45 -6.00 -2.92
CA LEU A 67 11.82 -5.92 -4.25
C LEU A 67 10.68 -4.90 -4.28
N ARG A 68 9.84 -4.84 -3.23
CA ARG A 68 8.76 -3.85 -3.13
C ARG A 68 9.33 -2.44 -3.12
N MET A 69 10.37 -2.17 -2.33
CA MET A 69 11.01 -0.86 -2.26
C MET A 69 11.62 -0.46 -3.61
N ALA A 70 12.34 -1.36 -4.27
CA ALA A 70 12.90 -1.10 -5.59
C ALA A 70 11.81 -0.82 -6.64
N LEU A 71 10.67 -1.51 -6.57
CA LEU A 71 9.54 -1.25 -7.46
C LEU A 71 8.94 0.13 -7.22
N GLU A 72 8.78 0.54 -5.96
CA GLU A 72 8.27 1.87 -5.61
C GLU A 72 9.19 2.98 -6.13
N GLU A 73 10.50 2.83 -5.98
CA GLU A 73 11.50 3.79 -6.52
C GLU A 73 11.37 3.93 -8.04
N VAL A 74 11.31 2.79 -8.77
CA VAL A 74 11.18 2.79 -10.23
C VAL A 74 9.87 3.42 -10.69
N LEU A 75 8.76 3.19 -9.97
CA LEU A 75 7.48 3.81 -10.29
C LEU A 75 7.52 5.33 -10.12
N LEU A 76 8.14 5.82 -9.05
CA LEU A 76 8.32 7.25 -8.80
C LEU A 76 9.19 7.91 -9.88
N GLU A 77 10.32 7.28 -10.22
CA GLU A 77 11.20 7.78 -11.29
C GLU A 77 10.48 7.82 -12.63
N LYS A 78 9.72 6.78 -12.97
CA LYS A 78 8.90 6.74 -14.19
C LYS A 78 7.89 7.89 -14.23
N GLU A 79 7.19 8.17 -13.13
CA GLU A 79 6.25 9.29 -13.06
C GLU A 79 6.93 10.65 -13.22
N GLN A 80 8.12 10.82 -12.65
CA GLN A 80 8.93 12.02 -12.83
C GLN A 80 9.34 12.19 -14.31
N LEU A 81 9.95 11.17 -14.91
CA LEU A 81 10.37 11.20 -16.31
C LEU A 81 9.20 11.43 -17.26
N PHE A 82 8.03 10.88 -16.95
CA PHE A 82 6.82 11.12 -17.73
C PHE A 82 6.39 12.59 -17.69
N ARG A 83 6.46 13.25 -16.54
CA ARG A 83 6.17 14.68 -16.42
C ARG A 83 7.16 15.52 -17.23
N GLU A 84 8.46 15.28 -17.05
CA GLU A 84 9.51 15.99 -17.79
C GLU A 84 9.34 15.82 -19.31
N LYS A 85 9.04 14.59 -19.77
CA LYS A 85 8.73 14.32 -21.18
C LYS A 85 7.57 15.16 -21.69
N CYS A 86 6.50 15.29 -20.90
CA CYS A 86 5.34 16.09 -21.28
C CYS A 86 5.70 17.57 -21.42
N GLU A 87 6.47 18.12 -20.47
CA GLU A 87 6.92 19.51 -20.49
C GLU A 87 7.79 19.80 -21.72
N LEU A 88 8.78 18.94 -21.98
CA LEU A 88 9.67 19.05 -23.14
C LEU A 88 8.90 18.93 -24.47
N ALA A 89 7.88 18.07 -24.54
CA ALA A 89 7.05 17.94 -25.74
C ALA A 89 6.30 19.24 -26.05
N VAL A 90 5.73 19.88 -25.02
CA VAL A 90 5.04 21.18 -25.17
C VAL A 90 6.01 22.27 -25.62
N GLU A 91 7.21 22.33 -25.02
CA GLU A 91 8.22 23.31 -25.39
C GLU A 91 8.72 23.12 -26.83
N LEU A 92 8.96 21.87 -27.25
CA LEU A 92 9.34 21.53 -28.61
C LEU A 92 8.28 21.99 -29.63
N ASP A 93 7.00 21.75 -29.35
CA ASP A 93 5.92 22.14 -30.25
C ASP A 93 5.78 23.67 -30.34
N TYR A 94 5.99 24.37 -29.23
CA TYR A 94 6.02 25.83 -29.20
C TYR A 94 7.18 26.40 -30.04
N LEU A 95 8.40 25.87 -29.86
CA LEU A 95 9.58 26.32 -30.60
C LEU A 95 9.46 26.02 -32.10
N LYS A 96 9.02 24.81 -32.46
CA LYS A 96 8.74 24.46 -33.87
C LYS A 96 7.70 25.39 -34.50
N SER A 97 6.68 25.77 -33.73
CA SER A 97 5.65 26.71 -34.19
C SER A 97 6.21 28.13 -34.40
N LYS A 98 7.10 28.59 -33.51
CA LYS A 98 7.81 29.87 -33.67
C LYS A 98 8.73 29.87 -34.89
N GLU A 99 9.51 28.82 -35.08
CA GLU A 99 10.42 28.68 -36.22
C GLU A 99 9.66 28.73 -37.56
N LYS A 100 8.54 28.00 -37.66
CA LYS A 100 7.66 28.03 -38.83
C LYS A 100 7.08 29.43 -39.09
N LYS A 101 6.73 30.18 -38.04
CA LYS A 101 6.25 31.57 -38.17
C LYS A 101 7.35 32.53 -38.62
N HIS A 102 8.59 32.33 -38.16
CA HIS A 102 9.74 33.14 -38.59
C HIS A 102 10.08 32.88 -40.06
N LYS A 103 10.12 31.62 -40.49
CA LYS A 103 10.35 31.22 -41.90
C LYS A 103 9.28 31.71 -42.88
N ARG A 104 8.08 32.07 -42.40
CA ARG A 104 7.00 32.65 -43.22
C ARG A 104 7.06 34.19 -43.32
N LYS A 105 7.90 34.84 -42.52
CA LYS A 105 8.03 36.30 -42.44
C LYS A 105 9.33 36.83 -43.06
N SER A 106 10.34 35.97 -43.26
CA SER A 106 11.47 36.21 -44.17
C SER A 106 11.10 35.82 -45.58
#